data_AF-A0A959KQ07-F1
#
_entry.id   AF-A0A959KQ07-F1
#
_cell.length_a   1.000
_cell.length_b   1.000
_cell.length_c   1.000
_cell.angle_alpha   90.00
_cell.angle_beta   90.00
_cell.angle_gamma   90.00
#
_symmetry.space_group_name_H-M   'P 1'
#
loop_
_entity.id
_entity.type
_entity.pdbx_description
1 polymer ?
#
loop_
_entity_poly.entity_id
_entity_poly.type
_entity_poly.pdbx_seq_one_letter_code
_entity_poly.pdbx_strand_id
1 'polypeptide(L)'
;RNGMWGFVDRHGLEVIPCRFRAVSNFSEGLAAVKIGRSWGFIDKQGNVEIDFNFIRVGDFRDGLAWFFEGGAYGYIDQTGVVAIDPVFEKAHDFEAGVARVVQGQEFGLIDASGKYIMRPKYTAIEPFNQYGLAKVCYGNDRIRYGLIDKRGELVTTQSYREIHDFFEGMAAVKLKDGYGYVNSEGRLVIQPIYSKASAFSDGRAAVQKDGLCGYINKDGEELVQLAFSKCLDFEDGKAVVYKGTRKAGLIDSLGRYLIEPSIDRLYDFREGRGLVRDANYRFYYITEQASLYDGYYEKARLFQHGVAVVQLDGRWGIINQKGIEIIPPKYDKIEQFENGYAKVRIKGFNGLSNLKGEMIVQPDYEYISYAGEGLFRVEQGDKVGYFDMDGKWVWGLTE
;
A
#
# COMPACT_ATOMS: atom_id res chain seq x y z
N ARG A 1 20.00 7.55 18.50
CA ARG A 1 21.02 8.32 19.25
C ARG A 1 22.39 7.99 18.67
N ASN A 2 23.19 8.95 18.22
CA ASN A 2 24.52 8.74 17.62
C ASN A 2 24.55 7.76 16.42
N GLY A 3 23.52 7.79 15.56
CA GLY A 3 23.38 6.83 14.45
C GLY A 3 23.10 5.38 14.85
N MET A 4 22.85 5.13 16.14
CA MET A 4 22.49 3.82 16.68
C MET A 4 20.98 3.74 16.93
N TRP A 5 20.47 2.53 16.76
CA TRP A 5 19.08 2.11 16.91
C TRP A 5 18.84 1.45 18.26
N GLY A 6 17.62 1.64 18.76
CA GLY A 6 17.04 1.01 19.95
C GLY A 6 15.53 0.83 19.72
N PHE A 7 14.79 0.50 20.77
CA PHE A 7 13.34 0.29 20.68
C PHE A 7 12.60 1.11 21.73
N VAL A 8 11.42 1.58 21.34
CA VAL A 8 10.49 2.30 22.22
C VAL A 8 9.17 1.54 22.31
N ASP A 9 8.43 1.75 23.39
CA ASP A 9 7.07 1.24 23.50
C ASP A 9 6.07 2.12 22.72
N ARG A 10 4.77 1.78 22.78
CA ARG A 10 3.68 2.56 22.16
C ARG A 10 3.51 3.96 22.76
N HIS A 11 4.05 4.20 23.95
CA HIS A 11 4.10 5.52 24.58
C HIS A 11 5.40 6.25 24.25
N GLY A 12 6.21 5.67 23.35
CA GLY A 12 7.55 6.05 22.89
C GLY A 12 8.61 6.14 24.00
N LEU A 13 8.37 5.49 25.12
CA LEU A 13 9.39 5.34 26.17
C LEU A 13 10.45 4.36 25.69
N GLU A 14 11.73 4.71 25.88
CA GLU A 14 12.86 3.84 25.55
C GLU A 14 12.77 2.54 26.38
N VAL A 15 12.52 1.42 25.70
CA VAL A 15 12.51 0.08 26.31
C VAL A 15 13.88 -0.58 26.15
N ILE A 16 14.48 -0.41 24.97
CA ILE A 16 15.79 -0.96 24.65
C ILE A 16 16.69 0.19 24.19
N PRO A 17 17.75 0.53 24.95
CA PRO A 17 18.61 1.66 24.64
C PRO A 17 19.24 1.57 23.25
N CYS A 18 19.49 2.74 22.65
CA CYS A 18 20.18 2.85 21.36
C CYS A 18 21.61 2.28 21.44
N ARG A 19 21.81 1.06 20.95
CA ARG A 19 23.11 0.37 20.94
C ARG A 19 23.33 -0.52 19.72
N PHE A 20 22.39 -0.56 18.78
CA PHE A 20 22.48 -1.37 17.56
C PHE A 20 22.76 -0.53 16.33
N ARG A 21 23.49 -1.07 15.35
CA ARG A 21 23.74 -0.40 14.07
C ARG A 21 22.56 -0.47 13.11
N ALA A 22 21.74 -1.50 13.26
CA ALA A 22 20.53 -1.74 12.50
C ALA A 22 19.63 -2.66 13.31
N VAL A 23 18.33 -2.57 13.07
CA VAL A 23 17.30 -3.40 13.70
C VAL A 23 16.25 -3.77 12.66
N SER A 24 15.67 -4.97 12.79
CA SER A 24 14.41 -5.35 12.16
C SER A 24 13.24 -5.09 13.12
N ASN A 25 12.02 -5.19 12.60
CA ASN A 25 10.81 -5.19 13.44
C ASN A 25 10.75 -6.45 14.31
N PHE A 26 10.05 -6.36 15.43
CA PHE A 26 9.72 -7.56 16.20
C PHE A 26 8.76 -8.45 15.41
N SER A 27 9.12 -9.73 15.26
CA SER A 27 8.27 -10.79 14.72
C SER A 27 8.38 -12.00 15.63
N GLU A 28 7.23 -12.60 15.96
CA GLU A 28 7.16 -13.80 16.83
C GLU A 28 7.86 -13.65 18.20
N GLY A 29 8.00 -12.42 18.69
CA GLY A 29 8.62 -12.12 19.99
C GLY A 29 10.10 -11.77 19.93
N LEU A 30 10.76 -11.93 18.78
CA LEU A 30 12.18 -11.64 18.57
C LEU A 30 12.38 -10.52 17.55
N ALA A 31 13.49 -9.78 17.66
CA ALA A 31 13.93 -8.84 16.64
C ALA A 31 15.38 -9.11 16.26
N ALA A 32 15.66 -9.18 14.96
CA ALA A 32 17.03 -9.21 14.46
C ALA A 32 17.69 -7.85 14.71
N VAL A 33 18.86 -7.84 15.33
CA VAL A 33 19.60 -6.62 15.66
C VAL A 33 21.07 -6.77 15.36
N LYS A 34 21.71 -5.67 14.96
CA LYS A 34 23.11 -5.69 14.49
C LYS A 34 24.05 -5.00 15.46
N ILE A 35 25.08 -5.72 15.93
CA ILE A 35 26.24 -5.15 16.63
C ILE A 35 27.49 -5.38 15.77
N GLY A 36 28.29 -4.33 15.58
CA GLY A 36 29.48 -4.45 14.75
C GLY A 36 29.11 -4.76 13.29
N ARG A 37 29.49 -5.94 12.82
CA ARG A 37 29.14 -6.47 11.49
C ARG A 37 28.12 -7.62 11.54
N SER A 38 27.81 -8.10 12.73
CA SER A 38 27.04 -9.33 12.93
C SER A 38 25.65 -9.03 13.47
N TRP A 39 24.70 -9.84 13.04
CA TRP A 39 23.33 -9.90 13.50
C TRP A 39 23.18 -10.99 14.56
N GLY A 40 22.35 -10.70 15.54
CA GLY A 40 21.82 -11.64 16.53
C GLY A 40 20.34 -11.30 16.78
N PHE A 41 19.72 -11.94 17.76
CA PHE A 41 18.32 -11.69 18.11
C PHE A 41 18.16 -11.32 19.57
N ILE A 42 17.22 -10.42 19.81
CA ILE A 42 16.82 -10.01 21.16
C ILE A 42 15.33 -10.22 21.38
N ASP A 43 14.96 -10.44 22.64
CA ASP A 43 13.57 -10.40 23.09
C ASP A 43 13.04 -8.95 23.23
N LYS A 44 11.78 -8.82 23.64
CA LYS A 44 11.12 -7.51 23.86
C LYS A 44 11.69 -6.72 25.03
N GLN A 45 12.49 -7.35 25.89
CA GLN A 45 13.19 -6.72 27.01
C GLN A 45 14.64 -6.33 26.63
N GLY A 46 15.10 -6.71 25.43
CA GLY A 46 16.44 -6.46 24.94
C GLY A 46 17.49 -7.47 25.44
N ASN A 47 17.06 -8.59 26.01
CA ASN A 47 17.93 -9.72 26.32
C ASN A 47 18.34 -10.40 25.03
N VAL A 48 19.60 -10.85 24.97
CA VAL A 48 20.13 -11.57 23.80
C VAL A 48 19.65 -13.01 23.88
N GLU A 49 18.82 -13.41 22.91
CA GLU A 49 18.31 -14.78 22.78
C GLU A 49 19.16 -15.59 21.80
N ILE A 50 19.68 -14.94 20.76
CA ILE A 50 20.58 -15.57 19.79
C ILE A 50 21.79 -14.65 19.59
N ASP A 51 22.98 -15.21 19.80
CA ASP A 51 24.24 -14.47 19.75
C ASP A 51 24.54 -13.87 18.36
N PHE A 52 25.39 -12.83 18.38
CA PHE A 52 25.72 -12.00 17.22
C PHE A 52 26.72 -12.68 16.25
N ASN A 53 26.29 -13.74 15.59
CA ASN A 53 27.16 -14.57 14.75
C ASN A 53 26.81 -14.52 13.24
N PHE A 54 25.72 -13.87 12.84
CA PHE A 54 25.26 -13.90 11.45
C PHE A 54 25.67 -12.67 10.65
N ILE A 55 26.13 -12.83 9.40
CA ILE A 55 26.44 -11.67 8.54
C ILE A 55 25.14 -11.09 7.94
N ARG A 56 24.17 -11.96 7.65
CA ARG A 56 22.81 -11.60 7.21
C ARG A 56 21.83 -12.61 7.78
N VAL A 57 20.67 -12.11 8.17
CA VAL A 57 19.56 -12.92 8.69
C VAL A 57 18.24 -12.25 8.32
N GLY A 58 17.19 -13.06 8.19
CA GLY A 58 15.80 -12.61 8.04
C GLY A 58 15.08 -12.50 9.38
N ASP A 59 13.79 -12.21 9.31
CA ASP A 59 12.92 -12.16 10.47
C ASP A 59 12.31 -13.55 10.73
N PHE A 60 11.98 -13.85 11.99
CA PHE A 60 11.28 -15.09 12.32
C PHE A 60 9.86 -15.07 11.79
N ARG A 61 9.53 -16.08 10.98
CA ARG A 61 8.18 -16.34 10.44
C ARG A 61 7.93 -17.85 10.42
N ASP A 62 6.78 -18.26 10.92
CA ASP A 62 6.44 -19.65 11.19
C ASP A 62 7.54 -20.41 11.97
N GLY A 63 8.18 -19.73 12.92
CA GLY A 63 9.22 -20.30 13.78
C GLY A 63 10.62 -20.41 13.15
N LEU A 64 10.83 -19.99 11.90
CA LEU A 64 12.11 -20.06 11.21
C LEU A 64 12.56 -18.69 10.68
N ALA A 65 13.88 -18.46 10.66
CA ALA A 65 14.49 -17.30 10.03
C ALA A 65 15.61 -17.75 9.08
N TRP A 66 15.68 -17.20 7.87
CA TRP A 66 16.81 -17.53 6.98
C TRP A 66 18.08 -16.85 7.47
N PHE A 67 19.23 -17.50 7.27
CA PHE A 67 20.55 -16.91 7.54
C PHE A 67 21.48 -17.18 6.37
N PHE A 68 22.53 -16.36 6.24
CA PHE A 68 23.54 -16.51 5.19
C PHE A 68 24.89 -16.92 5.78
N GLU A 69 25.41 -18.06 5.32
CA GLU A 69 26.72 -18.60 5.73
C GLU A 69 27.37 -19.35 4.55
N GLY A 70 28.69 -19.27 4.44
CA GLY A 70 29.44 -20.07 3.46
C GLY A 70 29.11 -19.80 1.98
N GLY A 71 28.41 -18.69 1.67
CA GLY A 71 27.97 -18.39 0.30
C GLY A 71 26.53 -18.84 -0.02
N ALA A 72 25.83 -19.46 0.92
CA ALA A 72 24.48 -19.98 0.75
C ALA A 72 23.54 -19.56 1.89
N TYR A 73 22.25 -19.78 1.70
CA TYR A 73 21.21 -19.50 2.68
C TYR A 73 20.66 -20.79 3.27
N GLY A 74 20.52 -20.80 4.59
CA GLY A 74 19.87 -21.84 5.39
C GLY A 74 18.80 -21.23 6.29
N TYR A 75 18.29 -21.99 7.25
CA TYR A 75 17.33 -21.51 8.25
C TYR A 75 17.71 -21.94 9.66
N ILE A 76 17.48 -21.05 10.62
CA ILE A 76 17.59 -21.32 12.05
C ILE A 76 16.21 -21.30 12.70
N ASP A 77 16.06 -22.03 13.80
CA ASP A 77 14.91 -21.94 14.69
C ASP A 77 15.06 -20.79 15.70
N GLN A 78 14.04 -20.58 16.53
CA GLN A 78 13.99 -19.52 17.54
C GLN A 78 15.03 -19.67 18.67
N THR A 79 15.71 -20.82 18.76
CA THR A 79 16.84 -21.04 19.69
C THR A 79 18.19 -20.73 19.04
N GLY A 80 18.20 -20.39 17.74
CA GLY A 80 19.42 -20.15 16.96
C GLY A 80 20.07 -21.42 16.42
N VAL A 81 19.43 -22.58 16.59
CA VAL A 81 19.93 -23.85 16.05
C VAL A 81 19.59 -23.94 14.56
N VAL A 82 20.55 -24.40 13.76
CA VAL A 82 20.35 -24.62 12.32
C VAL A 82 19.29 -25.72 12.11
N ALA A 83 18.15 -25.31 11.57
CA ALA A 83 17.04 -26.19 11.22
C ALA A 83 17.16 -26.71 9.77
N ILE A 84 17.71 -25.88 8.87
CA ILE A 84 17.98 -26.23 7.47
C ILE A 84 19.36 -25.72 7.11
N ASP A 85 20.25 -26.63 6.69
CA ASP A 85 21.62 -26.30 6.32
C ASP A 85 21.68 -25.25 5.18
N PRO A 86 22.71 -24.39 5.15
CA PRO A 86 22.85 -23.37 4.12
C PRO A 86 23.21 -24.01 2.78
N VAL A 87 22.19 -24.18 1.92
CA VAL A 87 22.32 -24.84 0.62
C VAL A 87 21.71 -24.04 -0.54
N PHE A 88 20.90 -23.01 -0.27
CA PHE A 88 20.19 -22.25 -1.30
C PHE A 88 20.96 -21.01 -1.75
N GLU A 89 20.81 -20.60 -3.01
CA GLU A 89 21.43 -19.34 -3.51
C GLU A 89 20.73 -18.10 -2.96
N LYS A 90 19.42 -18.19 -2.71
CA LYS A 90 18.62 -17.21 -1.96
C LYS A 90 17.51 -17.91 -1.19
N ALA A 91 17.11 -17.31 -0.08
CA ALA A 91 15.99 -17.71 0.75
C ALA A 91 15.10 -16.50 1.06
N HIS A 92 13.82 -16.77 1.32
CA HIS A 92 12.82 -15.79 1.74
C HIS A 92 12.15 -16.31 3.02
N ASP A 93 11.49 -15.41 3.74
CA ASP A 93 10.80 -15.78 4.98
C ASP A 93 9.71 -16.83 4.71
N PHE A 94 9.45 -17.67 5.71
CA PHE A 94 8.33 -18.61 5.68
C PHE A 94 6.99 -17.85 5.77
N GLU A 95 6.00 -18.30 5.00
CA GLU A 95 4.66 -17.72 4.97
C GLU A 95 3.61 -18.84 4.94
N ALA A 96 3.00 -19.09 6.10
CA ALA A 96 2.03 -20.16 6.33
C ALA A 96 2.56 -21.56 5.95
N GLY A 97 3.75 -21.90 6.45
CA GLY A 97 4.38 -23.22 6.37
C GLY A 97 5.20 -23.48 5.12
N VAL A 98 5.38 -22.48 4.26
CA VAL A 98 6.12 -22.59 2.99
C VAL A 98 7.10 -21.44 2.84
N ALA A 99 8.32 -21.72 2.37
CA ALA A 99 9.27 -20.68 1.99
C ALA A 99 9.64 -20.76 0.50
N ARG A 100 9.86 -19.59 -0.10
CA ARG A 100 10.40 -19.43 -1.45
C ARG A 100 11.92 -19.48 -1.39
N VAL A 101 12.54 -20.31 -2.21
CA VAL A 101 14.01 -20.44 -2.30
C VAL A 101 14.45 -20.39 -3.75
N VAL A 102 15.69 -19.94 -3.98
CA VAL A 102 16.27 -19.84 -5.33
C VAL A 102 17.43 -20.80 -5.47
N GLN A 103 17.47 -21.52 -6.59
CA GLN A 103 18.61 -22.31 -7.04
C GLN A 103 18.68 -22.24 -8.56
N GLY A 104 19.88 -22.04 -9.13
CA GLY A 104 20.06 -22.03 -10.58
C GLY A 104 19.24 -20.94 -11.28
N GLN A 105 19.08 -19.77 -10.63
CA GLN A 105 18.26 -18.65 -11.09
C GLN A 105 16.73 -18.90 -11.11
N GLU A 106 16.26 -20.05 -10.63
CA GLU A 106 14.84 -20.38 -10.57
C GLU A 106 14.37 -20.48 -9.12
N PHE A 107 13.11 -20.15 -8.91
CA PHE A 107 12.40 -20.23 -7.65
C PHE A 107 11.73 -21.59 -7.48
N GLY A 108 11.90 -22.17 -6.30
CA GLY A 108 11.17 -23.32 -5.78
C GLY A 108 10.50 -23.01 -4.45
N LEU A 109 9.77 -23.99 -3.92
CA LEU A 109 9.10 -23.95 -2.62
C LEU A 109 9.60 -25.09 -1.74
N ILE A 110 9.86 -24.80 -0.46
CA ILE A 110 10.26 -25.78 0.55
C ILE A 110 9.29 -25.77 1.74
N ASP A 111 9.18 -26.91 2.41
CA ASP A 111 8.54 -27.00 3.72
C ASP A 111 9.54 -26.67 4.85
N ALA A 112 9.06 -26.67 6.10
CA ALA A 112 9.86 -26.34 7.29
C ALA A 112 11.00 -27.34 7.58
N SER A 113 11.02 -28.50 6.91
CA SER A 113 12.15 -29.45 6.98
C SER A 113 13.24 -29.17 5.94
N GLY A 114 13.03 -28.17 5.06
CA GLY A 114 13.91 -27.86 3.93
C GLY A 114 13.67 -28.74 2.70
N LYS A 115 12.72 -29.67 2.77
CA LYS A 115 12.35 -30.50 1.62
C LYS A 115 11.56 -29.68 0.61
N TYR A 116 11.90 -29.84 -0.67
CA TYR A 116 11.13 -29.26 -1.76
C TYR A 116 9.68 -29.77 -1.77
N ILE A 117 8.75 -28.85 -1.59
CA ILE A 117 7.35 -28.99 -1.99
C ILE A 117 7.28 -28.92 -3.52
N MET A 118 8.01 -27.96 -4.10
CA MET A 118 8.13 -27.76 -5.53
C MET A 118 9.57 -27.41 -5.88
N ARG A 119 10.20 -28.21 -6.72
CA ARG A 119 11.56 -27.93 -7.19
C ARG A 119 11.61 -26.62 -8.00
N PRO A 120 12.77 -25.94 -8.05
CA PRO A 120 12.96 -24.74 -8.85
C PRO A 120 12.55 -24.97 -10.31
N LYS A 121 11.69 -24.08 -10.82
CA LYS A 121 11.22 -24.10 -12.23
C LYS A 121 10.64 -22.77 -12.73
N TYR A 122 10.40 -21.81 -11.83
CA TYR A 122 9.82 -20.50 -12.17
C TYR A 122 10.91 -19.44 -12.08
N THR A 123 10.93 -18.47 -12.99
CA THR A 123 11.91 -17.38 -12.93
C THR A 123 11.60 -16.39 -11.81
N ALA A 124 10.35 -16.35 -11.34
CA ALA A 124 9.94 -15.63 -10.13
C ALA A 124 8.71 -16.27 -9.48
N ILE A 125 8.63 -16.20 -8.15
CA ILE A 125 7.42 -16.47 -7.36
C ILE A 125 7.22 -15.29 -6.40
N GLU A 126 6.12 -14.56 -6.58
CA GLU A 126 5.72 -13.47 -5.66
C GLU A 126 5.27 -14.02 -4.31
N PRO A 127 5.19 -13.17 -3.25
CA PRO A 127 4.62 -13.58 -1.97
C PRO A 127 3.22 -14.16 -2.12
N PHE A 128 2.86 -15.10 -1.23
CA PHE A 128 1.50 -15.61 -1.21
C PHE A 128 0.54 -14.51 -0.75
N ASN A 129 -0.51 -14.28 -1.52
CA ASN A 129 -1.56 -13.34 -1.15
C ASN A 129 -2.44 -13.92 -0.02
N GLN A 130 -3.40 -13.13 0.46
CA GLN A 130 -4.33 -13.53 1.53
C GLN A 130 -5.21 -14.76 1.21
N TYR A 131 -5.28 -15.17 -0.06
CA TYR A 131 -6.00 -16.37 -0.50
C TYR A 131 -5.09 -17.61 -0.62
N GLY A 132 -3.81 -17.48 -0.26
CA GLY A 132 -2.83 -18.57 -0.37
C GLY A 132 -2.40 -18.87 -1.81
N LEU A 133 -2.53 -17.89 -2.72
CA LEU A 133 -2.05 -17.97 -4.10
C LEU A 133 -0.81 -17.10 -4.30
N ALA A 134 0.15 -17.58 -5.08
CA ALA A 134 1.32 -16.82 -5.50
C ALA A 134 1.35 -16.66 -7.03
N LYS A 135 1.66 -15.45 -7.50
CA LYS A 135 1.91 -15.18 -8.93
C LYS A 135 3.27 -15.74 -9.31
N VAL A 136 3.30 -16.57 -10.34
CA VAL A 136 4.53 -17.16 -10.88
C VAL A 136 4.84 -16.62 -12.26
N CYS A 137 6.12 -16.47 -12.54
CA CYS A 137 6.65 -16.05 -13.83
C CYS A 137 7.45 -17.21 -14.47
N TYR A 138 7.28 -17.43 -15.76
CA TYR A 138 8.04 -18.43 -16.52
C TYR A 138 8.14 -18.06 -18.00
N GLY A 139 9.03 -18.76 -18.70
CA GLY A 139 9.31 -18.58 -20.12
C GLY A 139 10.42 -17.56 -20.36
N ASN A 140 11.34 -17.88 -21.27
CA ASN A 140 12.53 -17.07 -21.54
C ASN A 140 12.20 -15.91 -22.48
N ASP A 141 11.84 -16.20 -23.74
CA ASP A 141 11.57 -15.17 -24.76
C ASP A 141 10.17 -14.56 -24.67
N ARG A 142 9.26 -15.30 -24.05
CA ARG A 142 7.85 -14.92 -23.91
C ARG A 142 7.42 -15.18 -22.49
N ILE A 143 7.67 -14.19 -21.64
CA ILE A 143 7.23 -14.19 -20.25
C ILE A 143 5.73 -14.48 -20.17
N ARG A 144 5.37 -15.40 -19.29
CA ARG A 144 4.00 -15.78 -18.97
C ARG A 144 3.83 -15.83 -17.47
N TYR A 145 2.58 -15.62 -17.06
CA TYR A 145 2.17 -15.63 -15.68
C TYR A 145 1.14 -16.73 -15.43
N GLY A 146 1.21 -17.30 -14.23
CA GLY A 146 0.22 -18.22 -13.69
C GLY A 146 0.06 -17.99 -12.19
N LEU A 147 -0.85 -18.75 -11.57
CA LEU A 147 -0.98 -18.77 -10.11
C LEU A 147 -0.71 -20.19 -9.62
N ILE A 148 0.07 -20.30 -8.54
CA ILE A 148 0.24 -21.54 -7.80
C ILE A 148 -0.37 -21.44 -6.41
N ASP A 149 -0.78 -22.57 -5.85
CA ASP A 149 -1.12 -22.69 -4.44
C ASP A 149 0.13 -22.98 -3.58
N LYS A 150 -0.07 -23.14 -2.26
CA LYS A 150 1.00 -23.48 -1.30
C LYS A 150 1.60 -24.87 -1.50
N ARG A 151 0.93 -25.75 -2.25
CA ARG A 151 1.46 -27.07 -2.64
C ARG A 151 2.33 -26.97 -3.89
N GLY A 152 2.48 -25.76 -4.47
CA GLY A 152 3.20 -25.53 -5.71
C GLY A 152 2.43 -26.02 -6.95
N GLU A 153 1.14 -26.33 -6.80
CA GLU A 153 0.29 -26.77 -7.90
C GLU A 153 -0.19 -25.55 -8.68
N LEU A 154 -0.05 -25.59 -10.01
CA LEU A 154 -0.53 -24.52 -10.88
C LEU A 154 -2.07 -24.57 -10.94
N VAL A 155 -2.74 -23.59 -10.34
CA VAL A 155 -4.20 -23.53 -10.27
C VAL A 155 -4.82 -22.88 -11.51
N THR A 156 -4.04 -22.09 -12.25
CA THR A 156 -4.48 -21.48 -13.51
C THR A 156 -4.49 -22.50 -14.64
N THR A 157 -5.60 -22.57 -15.37
CA THR A 157 -5.79 -23.52 -16.50
C THR A 157 -5.11 -23.08 -17.80
N GLN A 158 -4.63 -21.85 -17.87
CA GLN A 158 -3.98 -21.27 -19.05
C GLN A 158 -2.90 -20.27 -18.66
N SER A 159 -2.02 -19.93 -19.60
CA SER A 159 -0.93 -18.98 -19.39
C SER A 159 -1.34 -17.54 -19.72
N TYR A 160 -1.09 -16.62 -18.80
CA TYR A 160 -1.45 -15.21 -18.94
C TYR A 160 -0.27 -14.34 -19.37
N ARG A 161 -0.58 -13.20 -19.99
CA ARG A 161 0.42 -12.14 -20.27
C ARG A 161 0.61 -11.21 -19.07
N GLU A 162 -0.44 -11.01 -18.27
CA GLU A 162 -0.43 -10.22 -17.04
C GLU A 162 -1.48 -10.80 -16.09
N ILE A 163 -1.21 -10.74 -14.78
CA ILE A 163 -2.16 -11.00 -13.70
C ILE A 163 -2.02 -9.83 -12.73
N HIS A 164 -3.10 -9.09 -12.55
CA HIS A 164 -3.16 -7.96 -11.62
C HIS A 164 -3.37 -8.44 -10.19
N ASP A 165 -3.18 -7.54 -9.22
CA ASP A 165 -3.43 -7.84 -7.81
C ASP A 165 -4.90 -8.20 -7.58
N PHE A 166 -5.12 -9.00 -6.53
CA PHE A 166 -6.46 -9.41 -6.14
C PHE A 166 -7.15 -8.31 -5.34
N PHE A 167 -8.33 -7.91 -5.79
CA PHE A 167 -9.25 -7.05 -5.05
C PHE A 167 -10.60 -7.75 -4.91
N GLU A 168 -11.12 -7.77 -3.69
CA GLU A 168 -12.39 -8.44 -3.36
C GLU A 168 -12.53 -9.90 -3.85
N GLY A 169 -11.42 -10.63 -3.92
CA GLY A 169 -11.38 -12.04 -4.34
C GLY A 169 -11.29 -12.25 -5.85
N MET A 170 -11.05 -11.20 -6.62
CA MET A 170 -10.93 -11.26 -8.09
C MET A 170 -9.65 -10.58 -8.56
N ALA A 171 -9.04 -11.10 -9.62
CA ALA A 171 -7.89 -10.47 -10.29
C ALA A 171 -8.13 -10.38 -11.79
N ALA A 172 -7.90 -9.20 -12.37
CA ALA A 172 -7.91 -9.02 -13.81
C ALA A 172 -6.73 -9.78 -14.43
N VAL A 173 -6.98 -10.49 -15.53
CA VAL A 173 -5.96 -11.25 -16.26
C VAL A 173 -5.95 -10.90 -17.73
N LYS A 174 -4.75 -10.74 -18.30
CA LYS A 174 -4.59 -10.39 -19.72
C LYS A 174 -4.21 -11.61 -20.55
N LEU A 175 -5.01 -11.91 -21.58
CA LEU A 175 -4.65 -12.84 -22.66
C LEU A 175 -4.33 -12.08 -23.95
N LYS A 176 -4.05 -12.83 -25.02
CA LYS A 176 -3.86 -12.28 -26.36
C LYS A 176 -5.06 -11.44 -26.80
N ASP A 177 -6.27 -11.94 -26.55
CA ASP A 177 -7.49 -11.40 -27.16
C ASP A 177 -8.18 -10.35 -26.27
N GLY A 178 -7.90 -10.31 -24.97
CA GLY A 178 -8.57 -9.40 -24.06
C GLY A 178 -8.24 -9.63 -22.59
N TYR A 179 -8.88 -8.85 -21.74
CA TYR A 179 -8.90 -8.98 -20.28
C TYR A 179 -10.11 -9.80 -19.86
N GLY A 180 -9.88 -10.71 -18.92
CA GLY A 180 -10.91 -11.46 -18.18
C GLY A 180 -10.59 -11.40 -16.69
N TYR A 181 -11.18 -12.27 -15.89
CA TYR A 181 -10.92 -12.33 -14.45
C TYR A 181 -10.79 -13.76 -13.93
N VAL A 182 -9.87 -13.92 -12.98
CA VAL A 182 -9.77 -15.12 -12.14
C VAL A 182 -10.30 -14.84 -10.74
N ASN A 183 -10.90 -15.84 -10.10
CA ASN A 183 -11.34 -15.77 -8.72
C ASN A 183 -10.21 -16.14 -7.73
N SER A 184 -10.49 -16.08 -6.43
CA SER A 184 -9.58 -16.42 -5.33
C SER A 184 -9.12 -17.89 -5.28
N GLU A 185 -9.67 -18.75 -6.13
CA GLU A 185 -9.21 -20.13 -6.35
C GLU A 185 -8.28 -20.24 -7.58
N GLY A 186 -7.99 -19.12 -8.25
CA GLY A 186 -7.21 -19.05 -9.47
C GLY A 186 -7.94 -19.49 -10.75
N ARG A 187 -9.25 -19.75 -10.66
CA ARG A 187 -10.08 -20.19 -11.79
C ARG A 187 -10.50 -19.00 -12.63
N LEU A 188 -10.39 -19.11 -13.95
CA LEU A 188 -10.94 -18.13 -14.89
C LEU A 188 -12.47 -18.18 -14.82
N VAL A 189 -13.08 -17.13 -14.28
CA VAL A 189 -14.54 -17.02 -14.12
C VAL A 189 -15.17 -16.05 -15.10
N ILE A 190 -14.42 -15.06 -15.59
CA ILE A 190 -14.87 -14.12 -16.62
C ILE A 190 -13.93 -14.23 -17.82
N GLN A 191 -14.51 -14.54 -18.99
CA GLN A 191 -13.77 -14.76 -20.23
C GLN A 191 -13.07 -13.49 -20.72
N PRO A 192 -11.92 -13.62 -21.43
CA PRO A 192 -11.08 -12.48 -21.78
C PRO A 192 -11.57 -11.71 -23.00
N ILE A 193 -12.78 -11.18 -22.93
CA ILE A 193 -13.48 -10.51 -24.04
C ILE A 193 -13.36 -8.98 -24.01
N TYR A 194 -12.78 -8.41 -22.94
CA TYR A 194 -12.70 -6.97 -22.75
C TYR A 194 -11.37 -6.40 -23.25
N SER A 195 -11.39 -5.23 -23.87
CA SER A 195 -10.16 -4.53 -24.26
C SER A 195 -9.41 -3.93 -23.06
N LYS A 196 -10.14 -3.58 -21.98
CA LYS A 196 -9.61 -3.12 -20.68
C LYS A 196 -10.49 -3.61 -19.52
N ALA A 197 -9.88 -3.73 -18.35
CA ALA A 197 -10.51 -4.15 -17.10
C ALA A 197 -9.84 -3.42 -15.92
N SER A 198 -10.62 -2.94 -14.95
CA SER A 198 -10.11 -2.40 -13.68
C SER A 198 -10.19 -3.45 -12.57
N ALA A 199 -9.68 -3.11 -11.39
CA ALA A 199 -9.86 -3.94 -10.21
C ALA A 199 -11.34 -3.95 -9.76
N PHE A 200 -11.75 -4.99 -9.04
CA PHE A 200 -13.05 -4.97 -8.38
C PHE A 200 -13.03 -3.99 -7.20
N SER A 201 -14.03 -3.13 -7.12
CA SER A 201 -14.28 -2.18 -6.04
C SER A 201 -15.78 -2.03 -5.84
N ASP A 202 -16.24 -2.12 -4.59
CA ASP A 202 -17.64 -2.05 -4.20
C ASP A 202 -18.51 -3.10 -4.94
N GLY A 203 -17.96 -4.32 -5.10
CA GLY A 203 -18.62 -5.46 -5.74
C GLY A 203 -18.67 -5.41 -7.27
N ARG A 204 -18.05 -4.43 -7.94
CA ARG A 204 -18.10 -4.25 -9.40
C ARG A 204 -16.73 -3.97 -9.98
N ALA A 205 -16.56 -4.18 -11.28
CA ALA A 205 -15.36 -3.75 -12.00
C ALA A 205 -15.74 -3.00 -13.28
N ALA A 206 -14.99 -1.93 -13.58
CA ALA A 206 -15.15 -1.23 -14.85
C ALA A 206 -14.47 -2.03 -15.96
N VAL A 207 -15.19 -2.29 -17.05
CA VAL A 207 -14.67 -3.01 -18.21
C VAL A 207 -14.94 -2.25 -19.48
N GLN A 208 -14.08 -2.43 -20.49
CA GLN A 208 -14.22 -1.79 -21.80
C GLN A 208 -14.32 -2.85 -22.90
N LYS A 209 -15.27 -2.68 -23.82
CA LYS A 209 -15.41 -3.45 -25.06
C LYS A 209 -15.83 -2.50 -26.19
N ASP A 210 -15.24 -2.67 -27.37
CA ASP A 210 -15.56 -1.85 -28.56
C ASP A 210 -15.49 -0.32 -28.32
N GLY A 211 -14.56 0.10 -27.45
CA GLY A 211 -14.34 1.50 -27.09
C GLY A 211 -15.30 2.05 -26.04
N LEU A 212 -16.31 1.30 -25.63
CA LEU A 212 -17.28 1.69 -24.61
C LEU A 212 -17.03 0.95 -23.30
N CYS A 213 -17.24 1.62 -22.18
CA CYS A 213 -17.14 1.06 -20.85
C CYS A 213 -18.47 1.05 -20.11
N GLY A 214 -18.53 0.16 -19.13
CA GLY A 214 -19.61 -0.02 -18.17
C GLY A 214 -19.09 -0.90 -17.04
N TYR A 215 -19.98 -1.55 -16.31
CA TYR A 215 -19.63 -2.26 -15.08
C TYR A 215 -20.24 -3.64 -15.03
N ILE A 216 -19.43 -4.59 -14.53
CA ILE A 216 -19.84 -5.98 -14.34
C ILE A 216 -19.76 -6.39 -12.87
N ASN A 217 -20.55 -7.38 -12.48
CA ASN A 217 -20.40 -8.07 -11.20
C ASN A 217 -19.34 -9.20 -11.29
N LYS A 218 -19.17 -9.95 -10.19
CA LYS A 218 -18.19 -11.05 -10.10
C LYS A 218 -18.52 -12.27 -10.96
N ASP A 219 -19.78 -12.39 -11.39
CA ASP A 219 -20.25 -13.42 -12.32
C ASP A 219 -20.08 -13.00 -13.80
N GLY A 220 -19.63 -11.75 -14.04
CA GLY A 220 -19.45 -11.19 -15.37
C GLY A 220 -20.72 -10.60 -15.99
N GLU A 221 -21.80 -10.50 -15.22
CA GLU A 221 -23.05 -9.89 -15.67
C GLU A 221 -22.91 -8.37 -15.72
N GLU A 222 -23.36 -7.75 -16.82
CA GLU A 222 -23.38 -6.30 -16.97
C GLU A 222 -24.43 -5.68 -16.04
N LEU A 223 -23.99 -5.12 -14.92
CA LEU A 223 -24.85 -4.32 -14.03
C LEU A 223 -25.15 -2.95 -14.63
N VAL A 224 -24.19 -2.41 -15.38
CA VAL A 224 -24.32 -1.15 -16.10
C VAL A 224 -23.78 -1.36 -17.50
N GLN A 225 -24.65 -1.16 -18.48
CA GLN A 225 -24.35 -1.38 -19.89
C GLN A 225 -23.10 -0.60 -20.35
N LEU A 226 -22.36 -1.19 -21.29
CA LEU A 226 -21.23 -0.53 -21.95
C LEU A 226 -21.71 0.64 -22.85
N ALA A 227 -21.85 1.82 -22.26
CA ALA A 227 -22.42 3.00 -22.92
C ALA A 227 -21.58 4.28 -22.73
N PHE A 228 -20.48 4.20 -21.99
CA PHE A 228 -19.65 5.35 -21.62
C PHE A 228 -18.30 5.31 -22.33
N SER A 229 -17.69 6.47 -22.54
CA SER A 229 -16.33 6.55 -23.10
C SER A 229 -15.24 6.28 -22.05
N LYS A 230 -15.53 6.54 -20.78
CA LYS A 230 -14.65 6.28 -19.64
C LYS A 230 -15.46 6.08 -18.36
N CYS A 231 -15.00 5.17 -17.52
CA CYS A 231 -15.60 4.74 -16.26
C CYS A 231 -14.48 4.79 -15.21
N LEU A 232 -14.77 5.33 -14.03
CA LEU A 232 -13.88 5.23 -12.87
C LEU A 232 -14.36 4.10 -11.95
N ASP A 233 -13.55 3.69 -11.00
CA ASP A 233 -13.95 2.64 -10.06
C ASP A 233 -15.09 3.13 -9.15
N PHE A 234 -15.91 2.19 -8.66
CA PHE A 234 -16.96 2.52 -7.70
C PHE A 234 -16.35 2.81 -6.32
N GLU A 235 -16.86 3.84 -5.66
CA GLU A 235 -16.56 4.21 -4.27
C GLU A 235 -17.85 4.71 -3.61
N ASP A 236 -18.16 4.24 -2.40
CA ASP A 236 -19.39 4.56 -1.66
C ASP A 236 -20.69 4.39 -2.48
N GLY A 237 -20.82 3.32 -3.26
CA GLY A 237 -22.00 3.04 -4.07
C GLY A 237 -22.15 3.88 -5.33
N LYS A 238 -21.15 4.70 -5.70
CA LYS A 238 -21.21 5.65 -6.81
C LYS A 238 -20.00 5.53 -7.72
N ALA A 239 -20.17 5.92 -8.98
CA ALA A 239 -19.05 6.00 -9.91
C ALA A 239 -19.18 7.16 -10.87
N VAL A 240 -18.04 7.75 -11.21
CA VAL A 240 -17.96 8.79 -12.24
C VAL A 240 -17.86 8.13 -13.61
N VAL A 241 -18.72 8.58 -14.52
CA VAL A 241 -18.77 8.08 -15.90
C VAL A 241 -18.70 9.23 -16.89
N TYR A 242 -18.15 8.97 -18.08
CA TYR A 242 -17.97 9.98 -19.11
C TYR A 242 -18.74 9.63 -20.38
N LYS A 243 -19.31 10.66 -21.01
CA LYS A 243 -19.74 10.63 -22.41
C LYS A 243 -18.84 11.57 -23.21
N GLY A 244 -18.06 11.03 -24.14
CA GLY A 244 -17.00 11.78 -24.83
C GLY A 244 -15.79 12.04 -23.93
N THR A 245 -15.03 13.11 -24.19
CA THR A 245 -13.72 13.33 -23.52
C THR A 245 -13.80 14.16 -22.24
N ARG A 246 -14.91 14.86 -22.02
CA ARG A 246 -15.01 15.89 -20.97
C ARG A 246 -16.28 15.84 -20.14
N LYS A 247 -17.40 15.39 -20.71
CA LYS A 247 -18.71 15.42 -20.05
C LYS A 247 -18.82 14.23 -19.09
N ALA A 248 -18.57 14.52 -17.82
CA ALA A 248 -18.68 13.58 -16.74
C ALA A 248 -20.08 13.66 -16.11
N GLY A 249 -20.58 12.50 -15.69
CA GLY A 249 -21.75 12.32 -14.86
C GLY A 249 -21.43 11.43 -13.69
N LEU A 250 -22.41 11.25 -12.81
CA LEU A 250 -22.32 10.41 -11.63
C LEU A 250 -23.47 9.42 -11.67
N ILE A 251 -23.18 8.13 -11.49
CA ILE A 251 -24.19 7.08 -11.43
C ILE A 251 -24.21 6.41 -10.05
N ASP A 252 -25.36 5.87 -9.69
CA ASP A 252 -25.49 4.95 -8.56
C ASP A 252 -25.13 3.50 -8.94
N SER A 253 -25.27 2.60 -7.98
CA SER A 253 -25.01 1.17 -8.12
C SER A 253 -25.82 0.44 -9.19
N LEU A 254 -26.96 1.00 -9.60
CA LEU A 254 -27.85 0.44 -10.61
C LEU A 254 -27.64 1.12 -11.98
N GLY A 255 -26.65 2.02 -12.09
CA GLY A 255 -26.39 2.78 -13.31
C GLY A 255 -27.35 3.95 -13.54
N ARG A 256 -28.17 4.31 -12.55
CA ARG A 256 -29.05 5.48 -12.65
C ARG A 256 -28.24 6.74 -12.46
N TYR A 257 -28.48 7.76 -13.28
CA TYR A 257 -27.80 9.05 -13.13
C TYR A 257 -28.23 9.74 -11.84
N LEU A 258 -27.25 10.02 -10.98
CA LEU A 258 -27.33 11.01 -9.92
C LEU A 258 -27.00 12.41 -10.46
N ILE A 259 -26.05 12.47 -11.41
CA ILE A 259 -25.72 13.66 -12.19
C ILE A 259 -25.61 13.25 -13.65
N GLU A 260 -26.40 13.87 -14.52
CA GLU A 260 -26.33 13.66 -15.97
C GLU A 260 -24.96 14.07 -16.53
N PRO A 261 -24.40 13.37 -17.54
CA PRO A 261 -23.11 13.69 -18.14
C PRO A 261 -23.04 15.11 -18.74
N SER A 262 -22.68 16.08 -17.91
CA SER A 262 -22.78 17.52 -18.22
C SER A 262 -21.63 18.32 -17.62
N ILE A 263 -21.02 17.82 -16.54
CA ILE A 263 -19.91 18.43 -15.81
C ILE A 263 -18.63 18.33 -16.64
N ASP A 264 -17.91 19.44 -16.80
CA ASP A 264 -16.59 19.42 -17.44
C ASP A 264 -15.55 18.86 -16.46
N ARG A 265 -15.10 17.62 -16.71
CA ARG A 265 -14.03 16.91 -15.96
C ARG A 265 -14.29 16.82 -14.45
N LEU A 266 -15.20 15.92 -14.07
CA LEU A 266 -15.31 15.40 -12.70
C LEU A 266 -14.22 14.33 -12.50
N TYR A 267 -13.20 14.63 -11.71
CA TYR A 267 -12.07 13.73 -11.50
C TYR A 267 -12.43 12.50 -10.68
N ASP A 268 -13.29 12.69 -9.70
CA ASP A 268 -13.68 11.65 -8.75
C ASP A 268 -14.87 12.15 -7.92
N PHE A 269 -15.55 11.24 -7.23
CA PHE A 269 -16.61 11.53 -6.29
C PHE A 269 -16.52 10.60 -5.08
N ARG A 270 -16.08 11.14 -3.93
CA ARG A 270 -15.91 10.38 -2.69
C ARG A 270 -16.33 11.20 -1.49
N GLU A 271 -16.79 10.53 -0.43
CA GLU A 271 -17.29 11.18 0.79
C GLU A 271 -18.35 12.28 0.51
N GLY A 272 -19.18 12.06 -0.51
CA GLY A 272 -20.22 13.01 -0.92
C GLY A 272 -19.71 14.27 -1.63
N ARG A 273 -18.46 14.31 -2.09
CA ARG A 273 -17.86 15.46 -2.78
C ARG A 273 -17.18 15.06 -4.08
N GLY A 274 -17.58 15.73 -5.15
CA GLY A 274 -17.01 15.59 -6.48
C GLY A 274 -15.93 16.64 -6.75
N LEU A 275 -14.71 16.24 -7.10
CA LEU A 275 -13.63 17.17 -7.47
C LEU A 275 -13.71 17.50 -8.96
N VAL A 276 -13.96 18.76 -9.29
CA VAL A 276 -14.10 19.22 -10.67
C VAL A 276 -12.95 20.14 -11.04
N ARG A 277 -12.53 20.12 -12.31
CA ARG A 277 -11.58 21.11 -12.86
C ARG A 277 -12.09 21.71 -14.15
N ASP A 278 -12.22 23.03 -14.16
CA ASP A 278 -12.64 23.75 -15.36
C ASP A 278 -11.54 23.89 -16.43
N ALA A 279 -11.89 24.57 -17.53
CA ALA A 279 -10.98 24.84 -18.63
C ALA A 279 -9.81 25.77 -18.27
N ASN A 280 -9.93 26.55 -17.19
CA ASN A 280 -8.92 27.48 -16.70
C ASN A 280 -8.02 26.84 -15.63
N TYR A 281 -8.06 25.51 -15.49
CA TYR A 281 -7.31 24.75 -14.47
C TYR A 281 -7.67 25.12 -13.03
N ARG A 282 -8.87 25.68 -12.83
CA ARG A 282 -9.39 25.98 -11.49
C ARG A 282 -10.17 24.79 -10.97
N PHE A 283 -10.02 24.50 -9.68
CA PHE A 283 -10.66 23.38 -9.01
C PHE A 283 -11.79 23.84 -8.11
N TYR A 284 -12.84 23.04 -8.01
CA TYR A 284 -13.93 23.25 -7.06
C TYR A 284 -14.60 21.92 -6.73
N TYR A 285 -15.42 21.91 -5.69
CA TYR A 285 -16.15 20.73 -5.25
C TYR A 285 -17.63 20.88 -5.54
N ILE A 286 -18.26 19.78 -5.95
CA ILE A 286 -19.71 19.68 -6.13
C ILE A 286 -20.29 18.62 -5.21
N THR A 287 -21.58 18.72 -4.91
CA THR A 287 -22.37 17.64 -4.30
C THR A 287 -23.19 16.90 -5.37
N GLU A 288 -23.96 15.90 -4.97
CA GLU A 288 -24.90 15.18 -5.85
C GLU A 288 -25.98 16.12 -6.43
N GLN A 289 -26.35 17.17 -5.70
CA GLN A 289 -27.28 18.18 -6.17
C GLN A 289 -26.66 19.14 -7.20
N ALA A 290 -25.36 18.96 -7.51
CA ALA A 290 -24.58 19.75 -8.46
C ALA A 290 -24.61 21.27 -8.20
N SER A 291 -24.84 21.70 -6.96
CA SER A 291 -24.71 23.11 -6.59
C SER A 291 -23.24 23.49 -6.67
N LEU A 292 -22.92 24.46 -7.54
CA LEU A 292 -21.58 25.04 -7.62
C LEU A 292 -21.30 25.77 -6.30
N TYR A 293 -20.23 25.38 -5.61
CA TYR A 293 -19.64 26.24 -4.60
C TYR A 293 -19.14 27.51 -5.30
N ASP A 294 -19.56 28.68 -4.82
CA ASP A 294 -19.12 29.97 -5.37
C ASP A 294 -17.70 30.25 -4.87
N GLY A 295 -16.73 29.69 -5.59
CA GLY A 295 -15.31 29.75 -5.24
C GLY A 295 -14.51 28.75 -6.04
N TYR A 296 -13.22 29.01 -6.17
CA TYR A 296 -12.29 28.09 -6.83
C TYR A 296 -10.96 28.04 -6.08
N TYR A 297 -10.23 26.96 -6.32
CA TYR A 297 -8.88 26.74 -5.85
C TYR A 297 -7.93 26.62 -7.04
N GLU A 298 -6.69 27.06 -6.86
CA GLU A 298 -5.62 26.88 -7.85
C GLU A 298 -5.19 25.42 -7.91
N LYS A 299 -5.23 24.72 -6.77
CA LYS A 299 -5.03 23.28 -6.64
C LYS A 299 -5.94 22.72 -5.56
N ALA A 300 -6.38 21.49 -5.75
CA ALA A 300 -7.24 20.80 -4.80
C ALA A 300 -6.97 19.29 -4.84
N ARG A 301 -7.05 18.64 -3.69
CA ARG A 301 -6.96 17.17 -3.56
C ARG A 301 -8.34 16.56 -3.33
N LEU A 302 -8.45 15.25 -3.46
CA LEU A 302 -9.68 14.52 -3.15
C LEU A 302 -9.99 14.61 -1.65
N PHE A 303 -11.27 14.46 -1.30
CA PHE A 303 -11.69 14.33 0.10
C PHE A 303 -11.20 13.00 0.67
N GLN A 304 -10.57 13.04 1.85
CA GLN A 304 -10.12 11.86 2.58
C GLN A 304 -10.29 12.12 4.07
N HIS A 305 -10.94 11.21 4.78
CA HIS A 305 -11.24 11.30 6.21
C HIS A 305 -11.99 12.59 6.59
N GLY A 306 -12.92 13.04 5.74
CA GLY A 306 -13.79 14.20 5.99
C GLY A 306 -13.20 15.56 5.64
N VAL A 307 -11.97 15.60 5.11
CA VAL A 307 -11.26 16.86 4.79
C VAL A 307 -10.66 16.84 3.40
N ALA A 308 -10.39 18.01 2.83
CA ALA A 308 -9.64 18.15 1.60
C ALA A 308 -8.59 19.27 1.68
N VAL A 309 -7.48 19.04 0.98
CA VAL A 309 -6.35 19.98 0.91
C VAL A 309 -6.50 20.86 -0.31
N VAL A 310 -6.47 22.18 -0.10
CA VAL A 310 -6.73 23.17 -1.15
C VAL A 310 -5.65 24.24 -1.17
N GLN A 311 -5.41 24.84 -2.35
CA GLN A 311 -4.48 25.94 -2.54
C GLN A 311 -5.22 27.16 -3.11
N LEU A 312 -5.02 28.31 -2.46
CA LEU A 312 -5.50 29.62 -2.90
C LEU A 312 -4.39 30.65 -2.70
N ASP A 313 -4.20 31.55 -3.67
CA ASP A 313 -3.13 32.56 -3.67
C ASP A 313 -1.73 31.99 -3.36
N GLY A 314 -1.43 30.82 -3.95
CA GLY A 314 -0.17 30.11 -3.74
C GLY A 314 -0.01 29.43 -2.36
N ARG A 315 -0.96 29.56 -1.43
CA ARG A 315 -0.88 28.98 -0.08
C ARG A 315 -1.88 27.84 0.12
N TRP A 316 -1.47 26.85 0.90
CA TRP A 316 -2.27 25.66 1.19
C TRP A 316 -3.07 25.81 2.48
N GLY A 317 -4.29 25.30 2.45
CA GLY A 317 -5.24 25.21 3.56
C GLY A 317 -6.02 23.89 3.53
N ILE A 318 -6.96 23.75 4.45
CA ILE A 318 -7.80 22.58 4.62
C ILE A 318 -9.25 23.02 4.74
N ILE A 319 -10.13 22.34 4.03
CA ILE A 319 -11.57 22.50 4.18
C ILE A 319 -12.21 21.20 4.69
N ASN A 320 -13.31 21.33 5.41
CA ASN A 320 -14.19 20.20 5.71
C ASN A 320 -15.16 19.95 4.54
N GLN A 321 -15.96 18.89 4.65
CA GLN A 321 -16.98 18.57 3.64
C GLN A 321 -17.93 19.74 3.35
N LYS A 322 -18.28 20.59 4.32
CA LYS A 322 -19.15 21.76 4.07
C LYS A 322 -18.46 22.89 3.28
N GLY A 323 -17.18 22.73 2.91
CA GLY A 323 -16.38 23.78 2.28
C GLY A 323 -15.86 24.82 3.27
N ILE A 324 -16.11 24.62 4.58
CA ILE A 324 -15.64 25.53 5.62
C ILE A 324 -14.15 25.28 5.80
N GLU A 325 -13.37 26.36 5.76
CA GLU A 325 -11.95 26.35 6.09
C GLU A 325 -11.77 25.89 7.54
N ILE A 326 -11.17 24.71 7.69
CA ILE A 326 -10.63 24.24 8.97
C ILE A 326 -9.30 24.96 9.21
N ILE A 327 -8.45 24.96 8.18
CA ILE A 327 -7.23 25.75 8.15
C ILE A 327 -7.30 26.69 6.95
N PRO A 328 -7.32 28.01 7.17
CA PRO A 328 -7.26 28.95 6.07
C PRO A 328 -5.96 28.77 5.27
N PRO A 329 -5.98 29.00 3.95
CA PRO A 329 -4.78 29.00 3.10
C PRO A 329 -3.66 29.91 3.63
N LYS A 330 -2.70 29.32 4.35
CA LYS A 330 -1.58 30.05 4.97
C LYS A 330 -0.23 29.35 4.90
N TYR A 331 -0.22 28.08 4.52
CA TYR A 331 0.98 27.24 4.50
C TYR A 331 1.65 27.22 3.12
N ASP A 332 2.97 27.06 3.09
CA ASP A 332 3.70 26.92 1.83
C ASP A 332 3.47 25.53 1.21
N LYS A 333 3.16 24.53 2.04
CA LYS A 333 2.82 23.16 1.64
C LYS A 333 2.06 22.45 2.75
N ILE A 334 1.13 21.56 2.36
CA ILE A 334 0.60 20.52 3.25
C ILE A 334 0.89 19.18 2.57
N GLU A 335 1.66 18.31 3.24
CA GLU A 335 2.23 17.11 2.61
C GLU A 335 1.28 15.91 2.67
N GLN A 336 0.78 15.56 3.87
CA GLN A 336 0.02 14.33 4.10
C GLN A 336 -1.03 14.52 5.20
N PHE A 337 -2.16 13.81 5.04
CA PHE A 337 -3.24 13.70 6.02
C PHE A 337 -3.43 12.23 6.37
N GLU A 338 -3.02 11.85 7.57
CA GLU A 338 -3.20 10.50 8.08
C GLU A 338 -3.60 10.54 9.56
N ASN A 339 -4.52 9.66 9.94
CA ASN A 339 -4.94 9.44 11.33
C ASN A 339 -5.47 10.68 12.09
N GLY A 340 -5.94 11.72 11.39
CA GLY A 340 -6.46 12.94 12.03
C GLY A 340 -5.45 14.09 12.19
N TYR A 341 -4.31 14.01 11.49
CA TYR A 341 -3.23 15.00 11.60
C TYR A 341 -2.79 15.48 10.22
N ALA A 342 -2.38 16.75 10.15
CA ALA A 342 -1.83 17.39 8.97
C ALA A 342 -0.36 17.73 9.19
N LYS A 343 0.52 17.20 8.34
CA LYS A 343 1.91 17.70 8.25
C LYS A 343 1.93 18.98 7.41
N VAL A 344 2.27 20.09 8.06
CA VAL A 344 2.24 21.44 7.47
C VAL A 344 3.64 22.02 7.36
N ARG A 345 3.88 22.86 6.35
CA ARG A 345 5.17 23.55 6.17
C ARG A 345 5.00 25.06 6.14
N ILE A 346 5.77 25.79 6.96
CA ILE A 346 5.84 27.25 7.03
C ILE A 346 7.31 27.68 6.90
N LYS A 347 7.61 28.56 5.93
CA LYS A 347 8.96 29.12 5.69
C LYS A 347 10.05 28.05 5.60
N GLY A 348 9.71 26.88 5.06
CA GLY A 348 10.63 25.75 4.91
C GLY A 348 10.65 24.75 6.08
N PHE A 349 10.06 25.08 7.23
CA PHE A 349 10.02 24.20 8.41
C PHE A 349 8.69 23.47 8.55
N ASN A 350 8.73 22.25 9.05
CA ASN A 350 7.61 21.33 9.20
C ASN A 350 7.05 21.41 10.61
N GLY A 351 5.73 21.42 10.71
CA GLY A 351 4.94 21.33 11.93
C GLY A 351 3.80 20.32 11.77
N LEU A 352 3.08 20.08 12.86
CA LEU A 352 1.94 19.17 12.91
C LEU A 352 0.71 19.94 13.40
N SER A 353 -0.43 19.76 12.74
CA SER A 353 -1.71 20.31 13.21
C SER A 353 -2.79 19.25 13.25
N ASN A 354 -3.79 19.44 14.13
CA ASN A 354 -4.95 18.56 14.19
C ASN A 354 -6.00 18.95 13.13
N LEU A 355 -7.08 18.17 13.05
CA LEU A 355 -8.23 18.45 12.17
C LEU A 355 -9.05 19.70 12.56
N LYS A 356 -8.66 20.46 13.59
CA LYS A 356 -9.24 21.77 13.91
C LYS A 356 -8.32 22.92 13.50
N GLY A 357 -7.15 22.62 12.96
CA GLY A 357 -6.15 23.62 12.58
C GLY A 357 -5.30 24.14 13.73
N GLU A 358 -5.42 23.54 14.91
CA GLU A 358 -4.59 23.84 16.05
C GLU A 358 -3.21 23.20 15.83
N MET A 359 -2.15 23.97 16.03
CA MET A 359 -0.79 23.45 15.95
C MET A 359 -0.53 22.55 17.16
N ILE A 360 -0.28 21.28 16.89
CA ILE A 360 0.19 20.31 17.87
C ILE A 360 1.70 20.45 18.04
N VAL A 361 2.42 20.59 16.92
CA VAL A 361 3.86 20.82 16.88
C VAL A 361 4.12 22.04 16.00
N GLN A 362 4.79 23.06 16.54
CA GLN A 362 5.10 24.27 15.78
C GLN A 362 6.06 23.97 14.62
N PRO A 363 5.99 24.72 13.51
CA PRO A 363 6.83 24.47 12.34
C PRO A 363 8.26 24.99 12.56
N ASP A 364 9.06 24.19 13.27
CA ASP A 364 10.46 24.48 13.62
C ASP A 364 11.41 23.35 13.18
N TYR A 365 10.89 22.30 12.53
CA TYR A 365 11.61 21.06 12.25
C TYR A 365 11.91 20.89 10.76
N GLU A 366 13.09 20.35 10.43
CA GLU A 366 13.47 20.03 9.05
C GLU A 366 12.66 18.86 8.49
N TYR A 367 12.27 17.92 9.36
CA TYR A 367 11.44 16.79 9.00
C TYR A 367 10.50 16.38 10.14
N ILE A 368 9.30 15.92 9.76
CA ILE A 368 8.34 15.24 10.65
C ILE A 368 7.78 14.03 9.89
N SER A 369 7.72 12.87 10.53
CA SER A 369 7.12 11.65 9.98
C SER A 369 6.38 10.85 11.04
N TYR A 370 5.27 10.21 10.65
CA TYR A 370 4.58 9.26 11.51
C TYR A 370 5.44 8.02 11.72
N ALA A 371 5.67 7.65 12.98
CA ALA A 371 6.52 6.52 13.38
C ALA A 371 5.71 5.27 13.75
N GLY A 372 4.38 5.31 13.65
CA GLY A 372 3.48 4.24 14.11
C GLY A 372 2.94 4.49 15.53
N GLU A 373 1.86 3.80 15.88
CA GLU A 373 1.28 3.77 17.24
C GLU A 373 1.03 5.16 17.89
N GLY A 374 0.70 6.18 17.09
CA GLY A 374 0.44 7.54 17.60
C GLY A 374 1.68 8.39 17.89
N LEU A 375 2.85 7.98 17.39
CA LEU A 375 4.10 8.73 17.56
C LEU A 375 4.52 9.45 16.29
N PHE A 376 5.05 10.66 16.43
CA PHE A 376 5.64 11.44 15.35
C PHE A 376 7.12 11.67 15.61
N ARG A 377 7.95 11.17 14.70
CA ARG A 377 9.38 11.44 14.67
C ARG A 377 9.62 12.84 14.09
N VAL A 378 10.49 13.60 14.72
CA VAL A 378 10.93 14.94 14.27
C VAL A 378 12.44 15.01 14.13
N GLU A 379 12.92 15.81 13.19
CA GLU A 379 14.34 16.08 12.96
C GLU A 379 14.62 17.59 12.95
N GLN A 380 15.69 18.01 13.62
CA GLN A 380 16.19 19.39 13.61
C GLN A 380 17.72 19.37 13.62
N GLY A 381 18.36 19.69 12.49
CA GLY A 381 19.77 19.38 12.25
C GLY A 381 20.02 17.87 12.42
N ASP A 382 21.08 17.52 13.15
CA ASP A 382 21.42 16.11 13.46
C ASP A 382 20.58 15.50 14.60
N LYS A 383 19.68 16.27 15.21
CA LYS A 383 18.92 15.82 16.38
C LYS A 383 17.59 15.21 15.98
N VAL A 384 17.25 14.11 16.64
CA VAL A 384 15.97 13.40 16.45
C VAL A 384 15.18 13.45 17.74
N GLY A 385 13.86 13.57 17.62
CA GLY A 385 12.91 13.55 18.74
C GLY A 385 11.62 12.83 18.37
N TYR A 386 10.78 12.54 19.37
CA TYR A 386 9.43 11.99 19.19
C TYR A 386 8.40 12.76 20.01
N PHE A 387 7.29 13.11 19.36
CA PHE A 387 6.08 13.62 19.99
C PHE A 387 4.99 12.55 19.99
N ASP A 388 4.11 12.59 20.99
CA ASP A 388 2.83 11.89 20.93
C ASP A 388 1.80 12.68 20.10
N MET A 389 0.61 12.12 19.98
CA MET A 389 -0.56 12.71 19.32
C MET A 389 -1.02 14.05 19.92
N ASP A 390 -0.71 14.31 21.20
CA ASP A 390 -1.04 15.58 21.88
C ASP A 390 0.06 16.64 21.69
N GLY A 391 1.18 16.31 21.04
CA GLY A 391 2.34 17.20 20.88
C GLY A 391 3.21 17.27 22.12
N LYS A 392 3.08 16.32 23.05
CA LYS A 392 3.95 16.21 24.21
C LYS A 392 5.21 15.46 23.82
N TRP A 393 6.33 15.93 24.35
CA TRP A 393 7.59 15.23 24.19
C TRP A 393 7.50 13.86 24.84
N VAL A 394 7.59 12.85 23.99
CA VAL A 394 7.78 11.47 24.39
C VAL A 394 9.28 11.20 24.53
N TRP A 395 10.06 11.76 23.60
CA TRP A 395 11.50 11.72 23.63
C TRP A 395 12.09 13.00 23.01
N GLY A 396 12.81 13.77 23.80
CA GLY A 396 13.35 15.08 23.39
C GLY A 396 14.39 15.00 22.26
N LEU A 397 14.66 16.13 21.61
CA LEU A 397 15.72 16.26 20.61
C LEU A 397 17.08 15.87 21.20
N THR A 398 17.62 14.74 20.76
CA THR A 398 18.97 14.29 21.13
C THR A 398 19.76 13.89 19.89
N GLU A 399 21.09 14.00 20.00
CA GLU A 399 22.07 13.66 18.95
C GLU A 399 22.16 12.14 18.70
#